data_AF-A0A929IS18-F1
#
_entry.id   AF-A0A929IS18-F1
#
_cell.length_a   1.000
_cell.length_b   1.000
_cell.length_c   1.000
_cell.angle_alpha   90.00
_cell.angle_beta   90.00
_cell.angle_gamma   90.00
#
_symmetry.space_group_name_H-M   'P 1'
#
loop_
_entity.id
_entity.type
_entity.pdbx_description
1 polymer ?
#
loop_
_entity_poly.entity_id
_entity_poly.type
_entity_poly.pdbx_seq_one_letter_code
_entity_poly.pdbx_strand_id
1 'polypeptide(L)'
;SNIPCAAGAAFGWVNGRGRAGFARVRKLSISVQLSDSADYEGGALELNPGGTIAEAPRTIGTATIFAANVLHRVAPATKGRRHALTAWFHGPHFH
;
A
#
# COMPACT_ATOMS: atom_id res chain seq x y z
N SER A 1 -3.37 -7.05 -4.51
CA SER A 1 -4.67 -6.40 -4.73
C SER A 1 -4.79 -5.97 -6.18
N ASN A 2 -6.02 -5.83 -6.66
CA ASN A 2 -6.34 -5.51 -8.05
C ASN A 2 -7.12 -4.19 -8.06
N ILE A 3 -6.55 -3.11 -8.62
CA ILE A 3 -7.13 -1.76 -8.55
C ILE A 3 -7.65 -1.36 -9.94
N PRO A 4 -8.94 -1.58 -10.24
CA PRO A 4 -9.53 -1.18 -11.51
C PRO A 4 -9.77 0.33 -11.57
N CYS A 5 -9.63 0.89 -12.78
CA CYS A 5 -10.04 2.25 -13.10
C CYS A 5 -11.58 2.31 -13.27
N ALA A 6 -12.32 2.38 -12.15
CA ALA A 6 -13.70 2.84 -12.14
C ALA A 6 -14.08 3.29 -10.72
N ALA A 7 -14.46 4.57 -10.60
CA ALA A 7 -15.15 5.21 -9.48
C ALA A 7 -14.79 4.72 -8.06
N GLY A 8 -13.85 5.41 -7.42
CA GLY A 8 -13.91 5.58 -5.97
C GLY A 8 -13.33 4.49 -5.07
N ALA A 9 -12.58 3.51 -5.58
CA ALA A 9 -11.75 2.65 -4.73
C ALA A 9 -10.47 3.39 -4.26
N ALA A 10 -10.64 4.55 -3.61
CA ALA A 10 -9.60 5.09 -2.75
C ALA A 10 -9.59 4.20 -1.50
N PHE A 11 -8.55 3.38 -1.33
CA PHE A 11 -8.25 2.91 0.02
C PHE A 11 -7.81 4.15 0.78
N GLY A 12 -8.68 4.69 1.63
CA GLY A 12 -8.35 5.83 2.47
C GLY A 12 -7.09 5.56 3.29
N TRP A 13 -6.63 6.57 4.02
CA TRP A 13 -5.49 6.39 4.92
C TRP A 13 -5.74 5.25 5.90
N VAL A 14 -5.01 4.15 5.73
CA VAL A 14 -5.06 2.98 6.60
C VAL A 14 -3.76 2.92 7.36
N ASN A 15 -3.85 2.64 8.66
CA ASN A 15 -2.74 2.07 9.40
C ASN A 15 -3.03 0.57 9.52
N GLY A 16 -2.00 -0.28 9.49
CA GLY A 16 -2.15 -1.72 9.62
C GLY A 16 -2.67 -2.18 10.99
N ARG A 17 -3.04 -1.25 11.90
CA ARG A 17 -3.71 -1.53 13.17
C ARG A 17 -5.20 -1.78 12.91
N GLY A 18 -5.54 -2.96 12.39
CA GLY A 18 -6.92 -3.38 12.31
C GLY A 18 -7.56 -3.45 13.72
N ARG A 19 -8.84 -3.10 13.83
CA ARG A 19 -9.59 -3.05 15.10
C ARG A 19 -9.83 -4.43 15.75
N ALA A 20 -9.49 -5.55 15.10
CA ALA A 20 -9.63 -6.90 15.64
C ALA A 20 -8.62 -7.91 15.04
N GLY A 21 -8.24 -8.93 15.82
CA GLY A 21 -7.54 -10.14 15.37
C GLY A 21 -6.06 -9.98 14.96
N PHE A 22 -5.60 -10.86 14.06
CA PHE A 22 -4.22 -10.97 13.54
C PHE A 22 -3.64 -9.65 12.99
N ALA A 23 -4.48 -8.67 12.65
CA ALA A 23 -4.02 -7.35 12.24
C ALA A 23 -3.24 -6.61 13.36
N ARG A 24 -3.49 -6.90 14.64
CA ARG A 24 -2.84 -6.24 15.80
C ARG A 24 -1.36 -6.58 15.96
N VAL A 25 -0.92 -7.70 15.38
CA VAL A 25 0.47 -8.21 15.47
C VAL A 25 1.25 -8.03 14.16
N ARG A 26 0.68 -7.32 13.17
CA ARG A 26 1.41 -6.98 11.95
C ARG A 26 2.60 -6.09 12.28
N LYS A 27 3.78 -6.51 11.85
CA LYS A 27 5.03 -5.78 12.01
C LYS A 27 5.40 -5.06 10.73
N LEU A 28 5.30 -5.76 9.60
CA LEU A 28 5.70 -5.27 8.30
C LEU A 28 4.59 -5.48 7.28
N SER A 29 4.45 -4.51 6.39
CA SER A 29 3.67 -4.59 5.17
C SER A 29 4.63 -4.55 3.99
N ILE A 30 4.38 -5.39 2.99
CA ILE A 30 5.11 -5.39 1.72
C ILE A 30 4.11 -5.13 0.59
N SER A 31 4.46 -4.24 -0.34
CA SER A 31 3.76 -4.04 -1.61
C SER A 31 4.75 -4.16 -2.77
N VAL A 32 4.49 -5.07 -3.72
CA VAL A 32 5.30 -5.26 -4.93
C VAL A 32 4.55 -4.78 -6.15
N GLN A 33 5.20 -3.98 -7.00
CA GLN A 33 4.63 -3.56 -8.29
C GLN A 33 4.65 -4.65 -9.33
N LEU A 34 3.48 -4.93 -9.91
CA LEU A 34 3.28 -5.95 -10.95
C LEU A 34 2.80 -5.36 -12.29
N SER A 35 2.72 -4.03 -12.39
CA SER A 35 2.34 -3.32 -13.61
C SER A 35 3.38 -2.27 -13.93
N ASP A 36 3.63 -2.04 -15.22
CA ASP A 36 4.47 -0.93 -15.66
C ASP A 36 3.74 0.39 -15.36
N SER A 37 4.48 1.37 -14.85
CA SER A 37 3.96 2.72 -14.61
C SER A 37 3.50 3.43 -15.88
N ALA A 38 3.95 3.02 -17.07
CA ALA A 38 3.47 3.54 -18.34
C ALA A 38 2.04 3.08 -18.69
N ASP A 39 1.55 1.98 -18.10
CA ASP A 39 0.25 1.38 -18.43
C ASP A 39 -0.93 1.95 -17.63
N TYR A 40 -0.67 2.85 -16.67
CA TYR A 40 -1.71 3.44 -15.83
C TYR A 40 -1.36 4.86 -15.37
N GLU A 41 -2.40 5.67 -15.12
CA GLU A 41 -2.26 7.02 -14.53
C GLU A 41 -2.73 7.01 -13.06
N GLY A 42 -2.03 7.73 -12.18
CA GLY A 42 -2.31 7.76 -10.75
C GLY A 42 -1.79 6.51 -10.01
N GLY A 43 -2.55 6.00 -9.03
CA GLY A 43 -2.28 4.70 -8.40
C GLY A 43 -1.03 4.63 -7.50
N ALA A 44 -0.43 5.75 -7.11
CA ALA A 44 0.77 5.76 -6.29
C ALA A 44 0.50 5.19 -4.89
N LEU A 45 1.43 4.37 -4.37
CA LEU A 45 1.42 3.99 -2.96
C LEU A 45 2.04 5.14 -2.16
N GLU A 46 1.25 5.78 -1.33
CA GLU A 46 1.65 6.88 -0.48
C GLU A 46 1.85 6.39 0.96
N LEU A 47 2.98 6.75 1.56
CA LEU A 47 3.34 6.48 2.95
C LEU A 47 3.43 7.79 3.73
N ASN A 48 2.96 7.79 4.97
CA ASN A 48 3.01 8.95 5.86
C ASN A 48 3.56 8.51 7.24
N PRO A 49 4.90 8.39 7.39
CA PRO A 49 5.53 7.91 8.62
C PRO A 49 5.61 8.94 9.75
N GLY A 50 5.20 10.19 9.53
CA GLY A 50 5.36 11.26 10.53
C GLY A 50 4.78 12.62 10.17
N GLY A 51 3.78 12.67 9.29
CA GLY A 51 3.14 13.90 8.79
C GLY A 51 3.52 14.26 7.36
N THR A 52 4.66 13.78 6.86
CA THR A 52 5.11 14.00 5.48
C THR A 52 4.74 12.81 4.59
N ILE A 53 4.06 13.09 3.49
CA ILE A 53 3.70 12.08 2.49
C ILE A 53 4.88 11.81 1.58
N ALA A 54 5.24 10.53 1.42
CA ALA A 54 6.23 10.05 0.48
C ALA A 54 5.60 9.01 -0.46
N GLU A 55 5.87 9.13 -1.76
CA GLU A 55 5.45 8.14 -2.74
C GLU A 55 6.48 7.02 -2.86
N ALA A 56 6.00 5.78 -2.87
CA ALA A 56 6.82 4.63 -3.16
C ALA A 56 7.14 4.56 -4.68
N PRO A 57 8.31 4.02 -5.07
CA PRO A 57 8.66 3.85 -6.48
C PRO A 57 7.61 3.01 -7.23
N ARG A 58 7.34 3.38 -8.48
CA ARG A 58 6.34 2.72 -9.34
C ARG A 58 6.94 1.78 -10.39
N THR A 59 8.26 1.64 -10.43
CA THR A 59 8.96 0.74 -11.35
C THR A 59 8.48 -0.70 -11.13
N ILE A 60 8.05 -1.38 -12.20
CA ILE A 60 7.61 -2.78 -12.15
C ILE A 60 8.67 -3.68 -11.51
N GLY A 61 8.24 -4.65 -10.71
CA GLY A 61 9.11 -5.54 -9.93
C GLY A 61 9.61 -4.94 -8.62
N THR A 62 9.42 -3.63 -8.37
CA THR A 62 9.90 -3.00 -7.12
C THR A 62 9.06 -3.41 -5.92
N ALA A 63 9.73 -3.85 -4.85
CA ALA A 63 9.12 -4.14 -3.55
C ALA A 63 9.32 -2.97 -2.58
N THR A 64 8.22 -2.46 -2.01
CA THR A 64 8.23 -1.47 -0.94
C THR A 64 7.85 -2.14 0.37
N ILE A 65 8.73 -2.04 1.37
CA ILE A 65 8.55 -2.62 2.70
C ILE A 65 8.44 -1.47 3.71
N PHE A 66 7.42 -1.50 4.57
CA PHE A 66 7.22 -0.48 5.58
C PHE A 66 6.63 -1.08 6.86
N ALA A 67 6.86 -0.42 8.00
CA ALA A 67 6.28 -0.84 9.26
C ALA A 67 4.75 -0.78 9.19
N ALA A 68 4.08 -1.82 9.69
CA ALA A 68 2.63 -1.94 9.54
C ALA A 68 1.84 -0.81 10.23
N ASN A 69 2.44 -0.10 11.19
CA ASN A 69 1.84 1.05 11.85
C ASN A 69 1.94 2.36 11.05
N VAL A 70 2.70 2.39 9.94
CA VAL A 70 2.79 3.55 9.05
C VAL A 70 1.44 3.76 8.36
N LEU A 71 0.98 5.01 8.39
CA LEU A 71 -0.22 5.42 7.69
C LEU A 71 0.07 5.38 6.19
N HIS A 72 -0.74 4.67 5.42
CA HIS A 72 -0.53 4.52 3.98
C HIS A 72 -1.85 4.49 3.23
N ARG A 73 -1.80 4.84 1.95
CA ARG A 73 -2.94 4.73 1.03
C ARG A 73 -2.45 4.44 -0.37
N VAL A 74 -3.36 4.03 -1.24
CA VAL A 74 -3.10 4.05 -2.69
C VAL A 74 -3.92 5.19 -3.28
N ALA A 75 -3.25 6.14 -3.93
CA ALA A 75 -3.90 7.23 -4.65
C ALA A 75 -4.83 6.65 -5.74
N PRO A 76 -5.94 7.32 -6.07
CA PRO A 76 -6.82 6.86 -7.14
C PRO A 76 -6.06 6.64 -8.45
N ALA A 77 -6.37 5.54 -9.14
CA ALA A 77 -5.95 5.34 -10.53
C ALA A 77 -7.02 5.91 -11.46
N THR A 78 -6.62 6.75 -12.42
CA THR A 78 -7.53 7.49 -13.31
C THR A 78 -7.60 6.91 -14.72
N LYS A 79 -6.61 6.09 -15.10
CA LYS A 79 -6.59 5.33 -16.36
C LYS A 79 -5.80 4.03 -16.17
N GLY A 80 -6.11 3.02 -16.99
CA GLY A 80 -5.40 1.74 -16.98
C GLY A 80 -5.71 0.89 -15.74
N ARG A 81 -4.82 -0.03 -15.41
CA ARG A 81 -5.00 -0.94 -14.25
C ARG A 81 -3.67 -1.21 -13.56
N ARG A 82 -3.62 -0.94 -12.25
CA ARG A 82 -2.46 -1.22 -11.41
C ARG A 82 -2.64 -2.53 -10.65
N HIS A 83 -1.75 -3.47 -10.89
CA HIS A 83 -1.62 -4.71 -10.12
C HIS A 83 -0.48 -4.60 -9.12
N ALA A 84 -0.74 -5.06 -7.89
CA ALA A 84 0.27 -5.15 -6.84
C ALA A 84 0.10 -6.43 -6.03
N LEU A 85 1.20 -7.05 -5.61
CA LEU A 85 1.18 -8.09 -4.58
C LEU A 85 1.30 -7.41 -3.21
N THR A 86 0.47 -7.79 -2.25
CA THR A 86 0.56 -7.29 -0.88
C THR A 86 0.71 -8.45 0.09
N ALA A 87 1.69 -8.38 0.97
CA ALA A 87 1.93 -9.37 2.02
C ALA A 87 2.09 -8.67 3.38
N TRP A 88 1.72 -9.37 4.45
CA TRP A 88 1.88 -8.90 5.83
C TRP A 88 2.62 -9.94 6.65
N PHE A 89 3.58 -9.46 7.44
CA PHE A 89 4.34 -10.29 8.36
C PHE A 89 3.92 -9.96 9.78
N HIS A 90 3.67 -11.01 10.56
CA HIS A 90 3.21 -10.92 11.94
C HIS A 90 4.37 -11.28 12.88
N GLY A 91 4.36 -10.72 14.08
CA GLY A 91 5.34 -11.05 15.12
C GLY A 91 4.80 -10.77 16.52
N PRO A 92 5.54 -11.12 17.60
CA PRO A 92 5.14 -10.83 18.98
C PRO A 92 4.80 -9.35 19.18
N HIS A 93 4.04 -8.96 20.21
CA HIS A 93 3.73 -7.55 20.45
C HIS A 93 4.99 -6.66 20.46
N PHE A 94 4.87 -5.40 20.02
CA PHE A 94 5.98 -4.45 20.20
C PHE A 94 6.16 -4.26 21.72
N HIS A 95 7.40 -4.41 22.20
CA HIS A 95 7.80 -4.04 23.57
C HIS A 95 8.04 -2.54 23.64
#